data_AF-U6SK81-F1
#
_entry.id   AF-U6SK81-F1
#
_cell.length_a   1.000
_cell.length_b   1.000
_cell.length_c   1.000
_cell.angle_alpha   90.00
_cell.angle_beta   90.00
_cell.angle_gamma   90.00
#
_symmetry.space_group_name_H-M   'P 1'
#
loop_
_entity.id
_entity.type
_entity.pdbx_description
1 polymer ?
#
loop_
_entity_poly.entity_id
_entity_poly.type
_entity_poly.pdbx_seq_one_letter_code
_entity_poly.pdbx_strand_id
1 'polypeptide(L)' 'MNEETKEQIVFLQQQLEWSREQAQLLEAIERKLIEMRELAEASLDSGLSQLEWESLNEQFQQLRNEVIELQRKAAPETLH' A
#
# COMPACT_ATOMS: atom_id res chain seq x y z
N MET A 1 -9.81 39.51 -5.53
CA MET A 1 -9.95 38.24 -4.79
C MET A 1 -9.80 38.55 -3.32
N ASN A 2 -10.82 38.27 -2.50
CA ASN A 2 -10.78 38.48 -1.05
C ASN A 2 -9.93 37.40 -0.37
N GLU A 3 -9.46 37.68 0.84
CA GLU A 3 -8.56 36.77 1.60
C GLU A 3 -9.22 35.41 1.87
N GLU A 4 -10.51 35.38 2.18
CA GLU A 4 -11.28 34.14 2.38
C GLU A 4 -11.23 33.20 1.15
N THR A 5 -11.30 33.73 -0.07
CA THR A 5 -11.15 32.92 -1.29
C THR A 5 -9.72 32.39 -1.45
N LYS A 6 -8.69 33.14 -1.02
CA LYS A 6 -7.30 32.66 -1.07
C LYS A 6 -7.09 31.50 -0.11
N GLU A 7 -7.60 31.62 1.12
CA GLU A 7 -7.50 30.58 2.14
C GLU A 7 -8.22 29.30 1.70
N GLN A 8 -9.42 29.41 1.13
CA GLN A 8 -10.16 28.27 0.57
C GLN A 8 -9.38 27.57 -0.54
N ILE A 9 -8.76 28.32 -1.47
CA ILE A 9 -7.97 27.74 -2.54
C ILE A 9 -6.76 26.98 -1.99
N VAL A 10 -6.03 27.55 -1.02
CA VAL A 10 -4.88 26.90 -0.39
C VAL A 10 -5.30 25.61 0.32
N PHE A 11 -6.41 25.65 1.06
CA PHE A 11 -6.95 24.47 1.72
C PHE A 11 -7.32 23.36 0.72
N LEU A 12 -8.01 23.70 -0.38
CA LEU A 12 -8.37 22.73 -1.42
C LEU A 12 -7.14 22.15 -2.11
N GLN A 13 -6.08 22.95 -2.33
CA GLN A 13 -4.82 22.46 -2.87
C GLN A 13 -4.14 21.46 -1.94
N GLN A 14 -4.13 21.73 -0.62
CA GLN A 14 -3.59 20.79 0.37
C GLN A 14 -4.39 19.49 0.41
N GLN A 15 -5.73 19.56 0.39
CA GLN A 15 -6.58 18.37 0.34
C GLN A 15 -6.35 17.56 -0.95
N LEU A 16 -6.21 18.24 -2.08
CA LEU A 16 -5.94 17.59 -3.36
C LEU A 16 -4.60 16.85 -3.32
N GLU A 17 -3.54 17.48 -2.81
CA GLU A 17 -2.24 16.85 -2.73
C GLU A 17 -2.23 15.66 -1.77
N TRP A 18 -2.83 15.82 -0.58
CA TRP A 18 -3.02 14.72 0.36
C TRP A 18 -3.78 13.55 -0.28
N SER A 19 -4.86 13.82 -1.03
CA SER A 19 -5.64 12.76 -1.69
C SER A 19 -4.84 12.02 -2.77
N ARG A 20 -3.91 12.70 -3.45
CA ARG A 20 -3.02 12.10 -4.45
C ARG A 20 -2.00 11.19 -3.78
N GLU A 21 -1.39 11.64 -2.70
CA GLU A 21 -0.44 10.83 -1.91
C GLU A 21 -1.13 9.56 -1.38
N GLN A 22 -2.36 9.69 -0.87
CA GLN A 22 -3.16 8.55 -0.42
C GLN A 22 -3.47 7.58 -1.56
N ALA A 23 -3.87 8.08 -2.73
CA ALA A 23 -4.12 7.24 -3.89
C ALA A 23 -2.88 6.44 -4.31
N GLN A 24 -1.70 7.06 -4.31
CA GLN A 24 -0.44 6.39 -4.64
C GLN A 24 -0.07 5.29 -3.62
N LEU A 25 -0.32 5.53 -2.33
CA LEU A 25 -0.12 4.53 -1.29
C LEU A 25 -1.07 3.33 -1.46
N LEU A 26 -2.35 3.60 -1.76
CA LEU A 26 -3.34 2.55 -2.00
C LEU A 26 -3.01 1.71 -3.23
N GLU A 27 -2.59 2.32 -4.33
CA GLU A 27 -2.12 1.59 -5.51
C GLU A 27 -0.89 0.73 -5.18
N ALA A 28 0.03 1.21 -4.34
CA ALA A 28 1.19 0.43 -3.93
C ALA A 28 0.79 -0.77 -3.06
N ILE A 29 -0.20 -0.61 -2.18
CA ILE A 29 -0.76 -1.73 -1.39
C ILE A 29 -1.43 -2.74 -2.32
N GLU A 30 -2.24 -2.29 -3.26
CA GLU A 30 -2.95 -3.17 -4.20
C GLU A 30 -1.97 -4.03 -5.02
N ARG A 31 -0.91 -3.42 -5.59
CA ARG A 31 0.12 -4.16 -6.32
C ARG A 31 0.73 -5.29 -5.48
N LYS A 32 1.08 -5.01 -4.22
CA LYS A 32 1.66 -6.02 -3.32
C LYS A 32 0.67 -7.12 -2.94
N LEU A 33 -0.61 -6.79 -2.77
CA LEU A 33 -1.64 -7.80 -2.52
C LEU A 33 -1.86 -8.70 -3.73
N ILE A 34 -1.75 -8.16 -4.95
CA ILE A 34 -1.77 -8.96 -6.19
C ILE A 34 -0.55 -9.89 -6.23
N GLU A 35 0.66 -9.40 -5.95
CA GLU A 35 1.88 -10.22 -5.87
C GLU A 35 1.74 -11.36 -4.83
N MET A 36 1.17 -11.06 -3.66
CA MET A 36 0.90 -12.08 -2.64
C MET A 36 -0.10 -13.13 -3.12
N ARG A 37 -1.12 -12.73 -3.90
CA ARG A 37 -2.08 -13.66 -4.50
C ARG A 37 -1.40 -14.58 -5.51
N GLU A 38 -0.57 -14.02 -6.38
CA GLU A 38 0.17 -14.78 -7.39
C GLU A 38 1.13 -15.80 -6.75
N LEU A 39 1.82 -15.43 -5.67
CA LEU A 39 2.63 -16.37 -4.89
C LEU A 39 1.78 -17.48 -4.25
N ALA A 40 0.62 -17.14 -3.69
CA ALA A 40 -0.28 -18.12 -3.11
C ALA A 40 -0.80 -19.11 -4.18
N GLU A 41 -1.17 -18.60 -5.36
CA GLU A 41 -1.58 -19.43 -6.50
C GLU A 41 -0.43 -20.34 -6.98
N ALA A 42 0.80 -19.82 -7.08
CA ALA A 42 1.97 -20.61 -7.45
C ALA A 42 2.29 -21.71 -6.43
N SER A 43 2.03 -21.47 -5.15
CA SER A 43 2.26 -22.45 -4.08
C SER A 43 1.30 -23.65 -4.09
N LEU A 44 0.20 -23.56 -4.85
CA LEU A 44 -0.73 -24.68 -5.03
C LEU A 44 -0.18 -25.74 -5.98
N ASP A 45 0.91 -25.46 -6.71
CA ASP A 45 1.58 -26.46 -7.53
C ASP A 45 2.27 -27.51 -6.64
N SER A 46 1.76 -28.74 -6.69
CA SER A 46 2.18 -29.86 -5.84
C SER A 46 3.63 -30.35 -6.05
N GLY A 47 4.37 -29.75 -6.98
CA GLY A 47 5.75 -30.12 -7.33
C GLY A 47 6.85 -29.40 -6.56
N LEU A 48 6.52 -28.45 -5.67
CA LEU A 48 7.52 -27.63 -4.99
C LEU A 48 8.36 -28.46 -4.00
N SER A 49 9.67 -28.35 -4.13
CA SER A 49 10.64 -28.82 -3.16
C SER A 49 10.56 -28.02 -1.86
N GLN A 50 11.13 -28.56 -0.78
CA GLN A 50 11.19 -27.87 0.51
C GLN A 50 11.91 -26.50 0.41
N LEU A 51 12.97 -26.41 -0.39
CA LEU A 51 13.73 -25.18 -0.58
C LEU A 51 12.90 -24.11 -1.32
N GLU A 52 12.10 -24.52 -2.30
CA GLU A 52 11.18 -23.62 -3.01
C GLU A 52 10.05 -23.15 -2.10
N TRP A 53 9.52 -24.03 -1.24
CA TRP A 53 8.55 -23.67 -0.20
C TRP A 53 9.10 -22.65 0.81
N GLU A 54 10.33 -22.85 1.28
CA GLU A 54 10.99 -21.93 2.20
C GLU A 54 11.20 -20.56 1.54
N SER A 55 11.67 -20.53 0.29
CA SER A 55 11.83 -19.29 -0.48
C SER A 55 10.51 -18.56 -0.72
N LEU A 56 9.44 -19.29 -1.05
CA LEU A 56 8.11 -18.71 -1.28
C LEU A 56 7.54 -18.11 0.00
N ASN A 57 7.71 -18.80 1.13
CA ASN A 57 7.29 -18.29 2.42
C ASN A 57 8.08 -17.05 2.84
N GLU A 58 9.40 -17.00 2.60
CA GLU A 58 10.20 -15.79 2.85
C GLU A 58 9.71 -14.59 2.02
N GLN A 59 9.47 -14.79 0.72
CA GLN A 59 8.92 -13.76 -0.17
C GLN A 59 7.55 -13.27 0.31
N PHE A 60 6.68 -14.19 0.73
CA PHE A 60 5.36 -13.85 1.26
C PHE A 60 5.45 -13.03 2.55
N GLN A 61 6.34 -13.39 3.48
CA GLN A 61 6.53 -12.61 4.72
C GLN A 61 7.10 -11.22 4.44
N GLN A 62 8.00 -11.10 3.45
CA GLN A 62 8.52 -9.80 3.03
C GLN A 62 7.39 -8.91 2.49
N LEU A 63 6.59 -9.42 1.55
CA LEU A 63 5.45 -8.68 0.99
C LEU A 63 4.44 -8.27 2.07
N ARG A 64 4.15 -9.18 3.01
CA ARG A 64 3.29 -8.88 4.15
C ARG A 64 3.82 -7.70 4.97
N ASN A 65 5.12 -7.69 5.28
CA ASN A 65 5.73 -6.59 6.04
C ASN A 65 5.66 -5.28 5.27
N GLU A 66 5.92 -5.30 3.96
CA GLU A 66 5.82 -4.11 3.11
C GLU A 66 4.40 -3.56 3.03
N VAL A 67 3.37 -4.44 2.96
CA VAL A 67 1.96 -4.04 3.04
C VAL A 67 1.65 -3.40 4.39
N ILE A 68 2.12 -3.97 5.51
CA ILE A 68 1.93 -3.39 6.84
C ILE A 68 2.54 -1.99 6.93
N GLU A 69 3.75 -1.79 6.42
CA GLU A 69 4.40 -0.47 6.42
C GLU A 69 3.66 0.54 5.54
N LEU A 70 3.15 0.12 4.37
CA LEU A 70 2.34 0.98 3.53
C LEU A 70 0.99 1.32 4.18
N GLN A 71 0.34 0.36 4.83
CA GLN A 71 -0.89 0.59 5.58
C GLN A 71 -0.68 1.57 6.74
N ARG A 72 0.46 1.51 7.43
CA ARG A 72 0.82 2.50 8.46
C ARG A 72 0.97 3.91 7.89
N LYS A 73 1.52 4.04 6.67
CA LYS A 73 1.65 5.33 5.97
C LYS A 73 0.31 5.85 5.43
N ALA A 74 -0.58 4.93 5.04
CA ALA A 74 -1.92 5.25 4.55
C ALA A 74 -2.92 5.51 5.69
N ALA A 75 -2.64 5.02 6.90
CA ALA A 75 -3.45 5.34 8.06
C ALA A 75 -3.34 6.85 8.31
N PRO A 76 -4.46 7.61 8.33
CA PRO A 76 -4.39 8.97 8.81
C PRO A 76 -3.87 8.89 10.25
N GLU A 77 -2.84 9.69 10.58
CA GLU A 77 -2.55 9.98 11.98
C GLU A 77 -3.90 10.31 12.61
N THR A 78 -4.33 9.49 13.57
CA THR A 78 -5.57 9.74 14.32
C THR A 78 -5.49 11.19 14.77
N LEU A 79 -6.32 12.04 14.18
CA LEU A 79 -6.51 13.43 14.58
C LEU A 79 -6.74 13.40 16.10
N HIS A 80 -5.71 13.79 16.83
CA HIS A 80 -5.72 13.91 18.29
C HIS A 80 -6.61 15.08 18.73
#